data_AF-A0A395CSP8-F1
#
_entry.id   AF-A0A395CSP8-F1
#
_cell.length_a   1.000
_cell.length_b   1.000
_cell.length_c   1.000
_cell.angle_alpha   90.00
_cell.angle_beta   90.00
_cell.angle_gamma   90.00
#
_symmetry.space_group_name_H-M   'P 1'
#
loop_
_entity.id
_entity.type
_entity.pdbx_description
1 polymer ?
#
loop_
_entity_poly.entity_id
_entity_poly.type
_entity_poly.pdbx_seq_one_letter_code
_entity_poly.pdbx_strand_id
1 'polypeptide(L)'
;MEGLADQLEPSNTDASDLARRIEQEADRIDTIRLILLTDGVHNSPLLKPMEWAGRTIEHDAFDIVRLHRVLGEGETRSDISVDLRQLTGTTLPCLHVHPERGGYDAYLAVLPGDALSRIYHRYGVRLLELNVRAFLGIQGRRSVNAELRRTIVDQPSMFLAFNNGIVATVDDIVLERDASGREFIAELRGLQIVNGGQTTASLHRARVKESIRLDGVEIPVKIIHVTNGDLGAMVSSVSRAARAMAESG
;
A
#
# COMPACT_ATOMS: atom_id res chain seq x y z
N MET A 1 13.65 -28.75 -2.89
CA MET A 1 14.75 -27.77 -2.81
C MET A 1 15.75 -28.36 -1.84
N GLU A 2 17.03 -28.44 -2.19
CA GLU A 2 18.06 -28.73 -1.17
C GLU A 2 18.06 -27.58 -0.18
N GLY A 3 17.43 -27.77 0.97
CA GLY A 3 17.25 -26.76 2.00
C GLY A 3 18.28 -26.91 3.12
N LEU A 4 18.52 -25.84 3.87
CA LEU A 4 19.37 -25.87 5.06
C LEU A 4 18.84 -26.87 6.13
N ALA A 5 17.54 -27.22 6.07
CA ALA A 5 16.89 -28.18 6.97
C ALA A 5 17.53 -29.59 6.92
N ASP A 6 17.99 -30.02 5.75
CA ASP A 6 18.67 -31.32 5.56
C ASP A 6 20.14 -31.29 6.00
N GLN A 7 20.71 -30.09 6.18
CA GLN A 7 22.12 -29.87 6.53
C GLN A 7 22.32 -29.52 8.01
N LEU A 8 21.25 -29.15 8.72
CA LEU A 8 21.30 -28.85 10.14
C LEU A 8 21.17 -30.15 10.93
N GLU A 9 22.10 -30.37 11.87
CA GLU A 9 22.00 -31.51 12.78
C GLU A 9 20.66 -31.47 13.53
N PRO A 10 20.09 -32.64 13.90
CA PRO A 10 18.85 -32.73 14.67
C PRO A 10 18.94 -32.15 16.09
N SER A 11 20.05 -31.51 16.45
CA SER A 11 20.21 -30.79 17.71
C SER A 11 19.15 -29.67 17.74
N ASN A 12 18.25 -29.83 18.71
CA ASN A 12 16.98 -29.12 18.93
C ASN A 12 17.20 -27.61 19.16
N THR A 13 17.63 -26.92 18.12
CA THR A 13 17.94 -25.49 18.10
C THR A 13 16.81 -24.75 17.41
N ASP A 14 16.53 -23.53 17.85
CA ASP A 14 15.52 -22.65 17.23
C ASP A 14 15.75 -22.50 15.71
N ALA A 15 17.01 -22.56 15.27
CA ALA A 15 17.39 -22.51 13.86
C ALA A 15 16.95 -23.75 13.06
N SER A 16 17.07 -24.95 13.64
CA SER A 16 16.65 -26.22 13.02
C SER A 16 15.12 -26.30 12.92
N ASP A 17 14.42 -25.88 13.97
CA ASP A 17 12.95 -25.82 13.99
C ASP A 17 12.42 -24.81 12.97
N LEU A 18 13.04 -23.63 12.89
CA LEU A 18 12.68 -22.62 11.89
C LEU A 18 12.93 -23.14 10.46
N ALA A 19 14.07 -23.77 10.20
CA ALA A 19 14.40 -24.30 8.88
C ALA A 19 13.38 -25.36 8.42
N ARG A 20 12.99 -26.29 9.29
CA ARG A 20 11.95 -27.29 8.99
C ARG A 20 10.59 -26.65 8.77
N ARG A 21 10.24 -25.63 9.54
CA ARG A 21 8.96 -24.92 9.37
C ARG A 21 8.90 -24.18 8.04
N ILE A 22 10.00 -23.54 7.62
CA ILE A 22 10.10 -22.90 6.31
C ILE A 22 9.95 -23.95 5.20
N GLU A 23 10.57 -25.12 5.34
CA GLU A 23 10.45 -26.20 4.37
C GLU A 23 9.02 -26.76 4.27
N GLN A 24 8.37 -27.02 5.40
CA GLN A 24 6.99 -27.52 5.45
C GLN A 24 5.99 -26.55 4.81
N GLU A 25 6.21 -25.25 4.95
CA GLU A 25 5.34 -24.21 4.38
C GLU A 25 5.87 -23.66 3.06
N ALA A 26 6.95 -24.21 2.50
CA ALA A 26 7.65 -23.62 1.34
C ALA A 26 6.74 -23.44 0.12
N ASP A 27 5.81 -24.35 -0.11
CA ASP A 27 4.85 -24.31 -1.21
C ASP A 27 3.76 -23.23 -1.02
N ARG A 28 3.63 -22.68 0.19
CA ARG A 28 2.68 -21.62 0.54
C ARG A 28 3.33 -20.26 0.67
N ILE A 29 4.65 -20.19 0.56
CA ILE A 29 5.40 -18.93 0.58
C ILE A 29 5.42 -18.35 -0.83
N ASP A 30 4.54 -17.39 -1.07
CA ASP A 30 4.47 -16.66 -2.35
C ASP A 30 5.48 -15.50 -2.43
N THR A 31 5.92 -14.99 -1.27
CA THR A 31 6.77 -13.79 -1.18
C THR A 31 7.82 -13.92 -0.08
N ILE A 32 9.07 -13.56 -0.40
CA ILE A 32 10.19 -13.50 0.54
C ILE A 32 10.65 -12.03 0.62
N ARG A 33 10.71 -11.46 1.82
CA ARG A 33 11.21 -10.10 2.03
C ARG A 33 12.60 -10.14 2.64
N LEU A 34 13.57 -9.57 1.94
CA LEU A 34 14.94 -9.38 2.41
C LEU A 34 15.06 -8.00 3.05
N ILE A 35 15.44 -7.97 4.32
CA ILE A 35 15.58 -6.74 5.10
C ILE A 35 17.07 -6.46 5.32
N LEU A 36 17.56 -5.36 4.77
CA LEU A 36 18.89 -4.83 5.07
C LEU A 36 18.82 -4.01 6.36
N LEU A 37 19.54 -4.44 7.40
CA LEU A 37 19.77 -3.63 8.60
C LEU A 37 21.15 -2.98 8.51
N THR A 38 21.22 -1.66 8.71
CA THR A 38 22.47 -0.92 8.66
C THR A 38 22.50 0.24 9.65
N ASP A 39 23.68 0.52 10.19
CA ASP A 39 24.00 1.69 11.01
C ASP A 39 24.35 2.94 10.18
N GLY A 40 24.39 2.80 8.84
CA GLY A 40 24.50 3.92 7.91
C GLY A 40 23.15 4.57 7.60
N VAL A 41 23.19 5.70 6.90
CA VAL A 41 22.01 6.33 6.29
C VAL A 41 21.84 5.76 4.88
N HIS A 42 20.64 5.25 4.57
CA HIS A 42 20.36 4.64 3.28
C HIS A 42 19.56 5.58 2.38
N ASN A 43 20.25 6.20 1.41
CA ASN A 43 19.64 7.13 0.44
C ASN A 43 19.38 6.50 -0.94
N SER A 44 19.68 5.22 -1.11
CA SER A 44 19.54 4.55 -2.41
C SER A 44 18.15 3.93 -2.55
N PRO A 45 17.60 3.85 -3.78
CA PRO A 45 16.38 3.10 -4.02
C PRO A 45 16.62 1.61 -3.73
N LEU A 46 15.63 0.98 -3.09
CA LEU A 46 15.65 -0.46 -2.84
C LEU A 46 15.68 -1.23 -4.17
N LEU A 47 16.31 -2.40 -4.14
CA LEU A 47 16.34 -3.31 -5.29
C LEU A 47 14.90 -3.62 -5.74
N LYS A 48 14.66 -3.58 -7.05
CA LYS A 48 13.36 -3.94 -7.63
C LYS A 48 12.96 -5.35 -7.18
N PRO A 49 11.65 -5.61 -6.98
CA PRO A 49 11.18 -6.96 -6.75
C PRO A 49 11.67 -7.87 -7.88
N MET A 50 12.15 -9.05 -7.50
CA MET A 50 12.67 -10.04 -8.45
C MET A 50 11.98 -11.38 -8.25
N GLU A 51 11.90 -12.18 -9.30
CA GLU A 51 11.36 -13.53 -9.21
C GLU A 51 12.50 -14.52 -8.96
N TRP A 52 12.34 -15.36 -7.94
CA TRP A 52 13.28 -16.44 -7.65
C TRP A 52 12.50 -17.71 -7.28
N ALA A 53 12.74 -18.78 -8.05
CA ALA A 53 12.08 -20.08 -7.85
C ALA A 53 10.53 -19.99 -7.76
N GLY A 54 9.91 -19.13 -8.57
CA GLY A 54 8.46 -18.90 -8.59
C GLY A 54 7.92 -18.09 -7.40
N ARG A 55 8.81 -17.41 -6.66
CA ARG A 55 8.47 -16.55 -5.51
C ARG A 55 8.93 -15.14 -5.80
N THR A 56 8.13 -14.17 -5.36
CA THR A 56 8.51 -12.76 -5.42
C THR A 56 9.46 -12.43 -4.26
N ILE A 57 10.65 -11.92 -4.59
CA ILE A 57 11.61 -11.40 -3.62
C ILE A 57 11.44 -9.89 -3.54
N GLU A 58 11.04 -9.40 -2.36
CA GLU A 58 10.98 -7.97 -2.03
C GLU A 58 12.20 -7.56 -1.22
N HIS A 59 12.62 -6.30 -1.33
CA HIS A 59 13.70 -5.75 -0.53
C HIS A 59 13.17 -4.60 0.34
N ASP A 60 13.69 -4.50 1.55
CA ASP A 60 13.45 -3.40 2.48
C ASP A 60 14.75 -3.02 3.18
N ALA A 61 14.85 -1.78 3.67
CA ALA A 61 16.02 -1.30 4.40
C ALA A 61 15.61 -0.58 5.69
N PHE A 62 16.32 -0.92 6.76
CA PHE A 62 16.25 -0.33 8.08
C PHE A 62 17.60 0.32 8.34
N ASP A 63 17.68 1.60 7.99
CA ASP A 63 18.83 2.44 8.22
C ASP A 63 18.79 3.04 9.63
N ILE A 64 19.85 3.76 10.01
CA ILE A 64 19.96 4.30 11.38
C ILE A 64 18.81 5.27 11.74
N VAL A 65 18.27 6.00 10.75
CA VAL A 65 17.18 6.96 10.97
C VAL A 65 15.87 6.23 11.24
N ARG A 66 15.54 5.23 10.42
CA ARG A 66 14.34 4.41 10.60
C ARG A 66 14.43 3.57 11.88
N LEU A 67 15.59 2.98 12.16
CA LEU A 67 15.80 2.20 13.39
C LEU A 67 15.61 3.05 14.63
N HIS A 68 16.17 4.26 14.68
CA HIS A 68 15.98 5.19 15.79
C HIS A 68 14.50 5.52 16.00
N ARG A 69 13.75 5.79 14.92
CA ARG A 69 12.31 6.07 15.01
C ARG A 69 11.53 4.87 15.52
N VAL A 70 11.74 3.69 14.94
CA VAL A 70 11.02 2.46 15.30
C VAL A 70 11.29 2.04 16.75
N LEU A 71 12.52 2.20 17.25
CA LEU A 71 12.85 1.89 18.64
C LEU A 71 12.27 2.90 19.64
N GLY A 72 12.13 4.17 19.25
CA GLY A 72 11.60 5.23 20.10
C GLY A 72 10.06 5.28 20.14
N GLU A 73 9.42 5.25 18.97
CA GLU A 73 7.99 5.51 18.79
C GLU A 73 7.19 4.27 18.34
N GLY A 74 7.88 3.16 18.07
CA GLY A 74 7.31 2.01 17.38
C GLY A 74 7.24 2.22 15.86
N GLU A 75 6.76 1.20 15.14
CA GLU A 75 6.41 1.40 13.74
C GLU A 75 5.21 2.34 13.63
N THR A 76 5.38 3.44 12.91
CA THR A 76 4.33 4.45 12.69
C THR A 76 3.96 4.51 11.21
N ARG A 77 2.95 5.32 10.86
CA ARG A 77 2.63 5.55 9.45
C ARG A 77 3.79 6.20 8.68
N SER A 78 4.67 6.93 9.35
CA SER A 78 5.82 7.61 8.70
C SER A 78 6.83 6.62 8.11
N ASP A 79 6.72 5.34 8.46
CA ASP A 79 7.52 4.25 7.89
C ASP A 79 6.87 3.62 6.64
N ILE A 80 5.70 4.12 6.21
CA ILE A 80 5.05 3.75 4.95
C ILE A 80 5.63 4.62 3.83
N SER A 81 6.38 4.01 2.92
CA SER A 81 6.92 4.66 1.71
C SER A 81 6.58 3.83 0.48
N VAL A 82 5.82 4.42 -0.45
CA VAL A 82 5.39 3.77 -1.68
C VAL A 82 6.10 4.42 -2.86
N ASP A 83 7.05 3.69 -3.44
CA ASP A 83 7.67 4.03 -4.73
C ASP A 83 6.79 3.48 -5.88
N LEU A 84 6.12 4.39 -6.58
CA LEU A 84 5.21 4.03 -7.66
C LEU A 84 5.94 3.53 -8.91
N ARG A 85 7.19 3.97 -9.14
CA ARG A 85 8.01 3.50 -10.25
C ARG A 85 8.43 2.06 -10.03
N GLN A 86 8.86 1.72 -8.81
CA GLN A 86 9.19 0.34 -8.45
C GLN A 86 7.95 -0.57 -8.53
N LEU A 87 6.78 -0.03 -8.14
CA LEU A 87 5.54 -0.80 -8.06
C LEU A 87 4.84 -1.02 -9.40
N THR A 88 4.79 0.02 -10.24
CA THR A 88 4.00 0.03 -11.49
C THR A 88 4.85 0.05 -12.75
N GLY A 89 6.18 0.21 -12.61
CA GLY A 89 7.11 0.40 -13.73
C GLY A 89 7.20 1.86 -14.23
N THR A 90 6.31 2.75 -13.78
CA THR A 90 6.26 4.17 -14.16
C THR A 90 5.88 5.06 -12.98
N THR A 91 6.05 6.36 -13.11
CA THR A 91 5.42 7.34 -12.21
C THR A 91 3.99 7.62 -12.63
N LEU A 92 3.17 8.14 -11.71
CA LEU A 92 1.73 8.25 -11.90
C LEU A 92 1.32 9.68 -12.29
N PRO A 93 0.76 9.92 -13.48
CA PRO A 93 0.31 11.25 -13.87
C PRO A 93 -0.77 11.75 -12.90
N CYS A 94 -0.68 13.03 -12.52
CA CYS A 94 -1.64 13.63 -11.62
C CYS A 94 -2.05 15.05 -12.03
N LEU A 95 -3.23 15.45 -11.60
CA LEU A 95 -3.66 16.85 -11.55
C LEU A 95 -3.40 17.39 -10.15
N HIS A 96 -2.46 18.33 -10.03
CA HIS A 96 -2.20 19.07 -8.80
C HIS A 96 -3.17 20.24 -8.65
N VAL A 97 -3.71 20.37 -7.45
CA VAL A 97 -4.60 21.46 -7.04
C VAL A 97 -4.04 22.04 -5.74
N HIS A 98 -3.73 23.33 -5.77
CA HIS A 98 -3.28 24.10 -4.61
C HIS A 98 -4.36 25.13 -4.22
N PRO A 99 -5.25 24.82 -3.26
CA PRO A 99 -6.25 25.78 -2.80
C PRO A 99 -5.59 26.92 -2.00
N GLU A 100 -5.78 28.16 -2.46
CA GLU A 100 -5.11 29.36 -1.91
C GLU A 100 -5.26 29.56 -0.39
N ARG A 101 -6.34 29.04 0.22
CA ARG A 101 -6.64 29.17 1.66
C ARG A 101 -6.84 27.82 2.35
N GLY A 102 -6.39 26.73 1.73
CA GLY A 102 -6.64 25.37 2.21
C GLY A 102 -5.63 24.87 3.23
N GLY A 103 -4.37 25.32 3.17
CA GLY A 103 -3.28 24.74 3.97
C GLY A 103 -2.90 23.31 3.57
N TYR A 104 -3.28 22.88 2.36
CA TYR A 104 -2.96 21.57 1.80
C TYR A 104 -2.79 21.65 0.28
N ASP A 105 -2.16 20.64 -0.28
CA ASP A 105 -2.19 20.30 -1.70
C ASP A 105 -3.03 19.06 -1.93
N ALA A 106 -3.77 19.03 -3.03
CA ALA A 106 -4.52 17.86 -3.47
C ALA A 106 -4.00 17.39 -4.83
N TYR A 107 -3.90 16.08 -4.98
CA TYR A 107 -3.49 15.42 -6.21
C TYR A 107 -4.58 14.43 -6.62
N LEU A 108 -5.10 14.60 -7.83
CA LEU A 108 -6.05 13.67 -8.43
C LEU A 108 -5.33 12.80 -9.45
N ALA A 109 -5.45 11.50 -9.32
CA ALA A 109 -4.77 10.53 -10.18
C ALA A 109 -5.62 9.27 -10.39
N VAL A 110 -5.18 8.40 -11.30
CA VAL A 110 -5.79 7.07 -11.52
C VAL A 110 -4.77 6.02 -11.16
N LEU A 111 -5.06 5.19 -10.16
CA LEU A 111 -4.13 4.15 -9.69
C LEU A 111 -4.56 2.77 -10.22
N PRO A 112 -3.63 1.94 -10.73
CA PRO A 112 -3.92 0.56 -11.07
C PRO A 112 -4.40 -0.25 -9.85
N GLY A 113 -5.41 -1.09 -10.04
CA GLY A 113 -5.97 -1.90 -8.96
C GLY A 113 -4.96 -2.90 -8.37
N ASP A 114 -4.07 -3.43 -9.21
CA ASP A 114 -2.97 -4.28 -8.73
C ASP A 114 -2.02 -3.50 -7.81
N ALA A 115 -1.68 -2.26 -8.15
CA ALA A 115 -0.82 -1.41 -7.34
C ALA A 115 -1.42 -1.17 -5.95
N LEU A 116 -2.69 -0.77 -5.87
CA LEU A 116 -3.38 -0.58 -4.58
C LEU A 116 -3.41 -1.87 -3.75
N SER A 117 -3.70 -2.99 -4.40
CA SER A 117 -3.75 -4.29 -3.76
C SER A 117 -2.37 -4.73 -3.25
N ARG A 118 -1.27 -4.37 -3.94
CA ARG A 118 0.12 -4.67 -3.51
C ARG A 118 0.54 -3.79 -2.34
N ILE A 119 0.21 -2.50 -2.40
CA ILE A 119 0.40 -1.56 -1.28
C ILE A 119 -0.29 -2.09 -0.03
N TYR A 120 -1.56 -2.50 -0.15
CA TYR A 120 -2.30 -3.08 0.98
C TYR A 120 -1.74 -4.42 1.46
N HIS A 121 -1.23 -5.26 0.55
CA HIS A 121 -0.54 -6.50 0.94
C HIS A 121 0.73 -6.22 1.76
N ARG A 122 1.49 -5.17 1.40
CA ARG A 122 2.75 -4.81 2.07
C ARG A 122 2.57 -4.24 3.46
N TYR A 123 1.64 -3.29 3.63
CA TYR A 123 1.48 -2.54 4.89
C TYR A 123 0.25 -2.96 5.71
N GLY A 124 -0.68 -3.70 5.10
CA GLY A 124 -1.87 -4.23 5.78
C GLY A 124 -2.71 -3.16 6.44
N VAL A 125 -3.16 -3.46 7.67
CA VAL A 125 -4.05 -2.59 8.45
C VAL A 125 -3.44 -1.23 8.78
N ARG A 126 -2.10 -1.10 8.75
CA ARG A 126 -1.40 0.16 9.02
C ARG A 126 -1.78 1.26 8.03
N LEU A 127 -2.15 0.91 6.79
CA LEU A 127 -2.66 1.88 5.81
C LEU A 127 -4.04 2.43 6.16
N LEU A 128 -4.76 1.81 7.10
CA LEU A 128 -6.16 2.08 7.41
C LEU A 128 -6.35 2.55 8.86
N GLU A 129 -5.28 2.84 9.60
CA GLU A 129 -5.35 3.22 11.02
C GLU A 129 -6.22 4.46 11.26
N LEU A 130 -6.15 5.43 10.36
CA LEU A 130 -6.96 6.65 10.45
C LEU A 130 -8.40 6.46 9.92
N ASN A 131 -8.70 5.26 9.43
CA ASN A 131 -10.00 4.82 8.93
C ASN A 131 -10.67 3.85 9.91
N VAL A 132 -11.17 4.39 11.03
CA VAL A 132 -11.80 3.65 12.15
C VAL A 132 -12.93 2.69 11.71
N ARG A 133 -13.56 2.90 10.54
CA ARG A 133 -14.60 2.01 9.98
C ARG A 133 -14.02 0.77 9.29
N ALA A 134 -12.84 0.88 8.69
CA ALA A 134 -12.16 -0.26 8.07
C ALA A 134 -11.80 -1.33 9.10
N PHE A 135 -11.54 -0.93 10.35
CA PHE A 135 -11.28 -1.86 11.46
C PHE A 135 -12.53 -2.66 11.88
N LEU A 136 -13.74 -2.07 11.84
CA LEU A 136 -14.97 -2.69 12.37
C LEU A 136 -15.92 -3.26 11.29
N GLY A 137 -15.77 -2.86 10.03
CA GLY A 137 -16.79 -3.06 8.99
C GLY A 137 -16.50 -4.13 7.93
N ILE A 138 -15.28 -4.69 7.85
CA ILE A 138 -14.90 -5.63 6.78
C ILE A 138 -15.75 -6.91 6.82
N GLN A 139 -16.29 -7.28 7.99
CA GLN A 139 -17.14 -8.48 8.15
C GLN A 139 -18.65 -8.24 7.91
N GLY A 140 -19.12 -7.00 7.75
CA GLY A 140 -20.55 -6.67 7.96
C GLY A 140 -21.42 -6.38 6.73
N ARG A 141 -20.87 -6.10 5.53
CA ARG A 141 -21.66 -5.67 4.36
C ARG A 141 -21.43 -6.54 3.13
N ARG A 142 -22.10 -7.70 3.06
CA ARG A 142 -22.02 -8.63 1.92
C ARG A 142 -22.38 -8.00 0.57
N SER A 143 -23.34 -7.08 0.51
CA SER A 143 -23.87 -6.54 -0.76
C SER A 143 -22.88 -5.64 -1.51
N VAL A 144 -22.30 -4.64 -0.84
CA VAL A 144 -21.31 -3.72 -1.44
C VAL A 144 -20.06 -4.49 -1.89
N ASN A 145 -19.60 -5.44 -1.08
CA ASN A 145 -18.45 -6.27 -1.44
C ASN A 145 -18.75 -7.19 -2.64
N ALA A 146 -20.01 -7.62 -2.81
CA ALA A 146 -20.43 -8.43 -3.95
C ALA A 146 -20.44 -7.63 -5.25
N GLU A 147 -20.89 -6.37 -5.22
CA GLU A 147 -20.88 -5.49 -6.40
C GLU A 147 -19.45 -5.14 -6.83
N LEU A 148 -18.59 -4.75 -5.88
CA LEU A 148 -17.16 -4.52 -6.16
C LEU A 148 -16.52 -5.75 -6.80
N ARG A 149 -16.76 -6.92 -6.23
CA ARG A 149 -16.25 -8.18 -6.76
C ARG A 149 -16.81 -8.47 -8.16
N ARG A 150 -18.11 -8.26 -8.38
CA ARG A 150 -18.75 -8.46 -9.67
C ARG A 150 -18.10 -7.57 -10.73
N THR A 151 -17.89 -6.29 -10.44
CA THR A 151 -17.23 -5.38 -11.39
C THR A 151 -15.79 -5.79 -11.66
N ILE A 152 -15.02 -6.22 -10.64
CA ILE A 152 -13.65 -6.72 -10.82
C ILE A 152 -13.61 -7.90 -11.80
N VAL A 153 -14.56 -8.83 -11.70
CA VAL A 153 -14.57 -10.07 -12.49
C VAL A 153 -15.21 -9.88 -13.86
N ASP A 154 -16.39 -9.27 -13.90
CA ASP A 154 -17.23 -9.24 -15.10
C ASP A 154 -16.94 -8.01 -15.97
N GLN A 155 -16.54 -6.89 -15.37
CA GLN A 155 -16.42 -5.59 -16.04
C GLN A 155 -15.24 -4.74 -15.51
N PRO A 156 -13.99 -5.25 -15.52
CA PRO A 156 -12.84 -4.58 -14.90
C PRO A 156 -12.58 -3.17 -15.46
N SER A 157 -12.76 -2.98 -16.77
CA SER A 157 -12.59 -1.68 -17.44
C SER A 157 -13.61 -0.62 -17.02
N MET A 158 -14.76 -1.04 -16.47
CA MET A 158 -15.78 -0.13 -15.94
C MET A 158 -15.55 0.20 -14.46
N PHE A 159 -14.53 -0.39 -13.83
CA PHE A 159 -14.27 -0.18 -12.41
C PHE A 159 -14.04 1.29 -12.06
N LEU A 160 -13.32 2.03 -12.91
CA LEU A 160 -13.10 3.48 -12.74
C LEU A 160 -14.42 4.26 -12.71
N ALA A 161 -15.41 3.85 -13.52
CA ALA A 161 -16.69 4.53 -13.64
C ALA A 161 -17.67 4.16 -12.52
N PHE A 162 -17.65 2.91 -12.04
CA PHE A 162 -18.57 2.42 -11.00
C PHE A 162 -18.03 2.64 -9.58
N ASN A 163 -16.72 2.78 -9.42
CA ASN A 163 -16.09 2.95 -8.11
C ASN A 163 -15.86 4.42 -7.78
N ASN A 164 -16.23 4.82 -6.56
CA ASN A 164 -15.97 6.17 -6.04
C ASN A 164 -14.48 6.46 -5.76
N GLY A 165 -13.63 5.44 -5.83
CA GLY A 165 -12.20 5.55 -5.63
C GLY A 165 -11.75 5.43 -4.18
N ILE A 166 -10.55 5.95 -3.91
CA ILE A 166 -10.01 6.08 -2.57
C ILE A 166 -9.63 7.54 -2.29
N VAL A 167 -9.71 7.92 -1.02
CA VAL A 167 -9.14 9.17 -0.53
C VAL A 167 -8.01 8.81 0.42
N ALA A 168 -6.85 9.40 0.21
CA ALA A 168 -5.67 9.16 1.01
C ALA A 168 -5.01 10.46 1.45
N THR A 169 -4.23 10.38 2.52
CA THR A 169 -3.37 11.46 3.01
C THR A 169 -1.93 10.98 3.01
N VAL A 170 -0.99 11.91 2.84
CA VAL A 170 0.45 11.65 2.91
C VAL A 170 1.13 12.69 3.81
N ASP A 171 2.24 12.27 4.42
CA ASP A 171 3.15 13.15 5.14
C ASP A 171 4.07 13.90 4.16
N ASP A 172 4.44 13.26 3.05
CA ASP A 172 5.27 13.87 1.98
C ASP A 172 5.01 13.20 0.61
N ILE A 173 5.29 13.93 -0.47
CA ILE A 173 5.09 13.50 -1.85
C ILE A 173 6.24 13.92 -2.75
N VAL A 174 6.82 12.97 -3.48
CA VAL A 174 7.86 13.25 -4.47
C VAL A 174 7.23 13.33 -5.86
N LEU A 175 7.40 14.48 -6.51
CA LEU A 175 6.88 14.76 -7.83
C LEU A 175 8.00 14.83 -8.87
N GLU A 176 7.71 14.33 -10.06
CA GLU A 176 8.50 14.53 -11.27
C GLU A 176 7.71 15.37 -12.28
N ARG A 177 8.42 16.07 -13.16
CA ARG A 177 7.81 16.82 -14.27
C ARG A 177 8.37 16.35 -15.59
N ASP A 178 7.51 16.20 -16.58
CA ASP A 178 7.97 16.01 -17.95
C ASP A 178 8.34 17.34 -18.62
N ALA A 179 8.83 17.26 -19.87
CA ALA A 179 9.21 18.44 -20.65
C ALA A 179 8.05 19.41 -20.93
N SER A 180 6.80 18.97 -20.79
CA SER A 180 5.59 19.80 -20.93
C SER A 180 5.15 20.45 -19.62
N GLY A 181 5.81 20.12 -18.51
CA GLY A 181 5.49 20.61 -17.17
C GLY A 181 4.39 19.82 -16.46
N ARG A 182 3.89 18.73 -17.06
CA ARG A 182 2.92 17.83 -16.43
C ARG A 182 3.59 17.10 -15.27
N GLU A 183 2.86 17.01 -14.15
CA GLU A 183 3.35 16.39 -12.92
C GLU A 183 2.99 14.91 -12.83
N PHE A 184 3.93 14.17 -12.25
CA PHE A 184 3.83 12.74 -12.00
C PHE A 184 4.25 12.45 -10.56
N ILE A 185 3.45 11.65 -9.86
CA ILE A 185 3.75 11.18 -8.51
C ILE A 185 4.76 10.02 -8.64
N ALA A 186 5.92 10.20 -8.04
CA ALA A 186 6.97 9.18 -7.98
C ALA A 186 6.93 8.39 -6.67
N GLU A 187 6.83 9.10 -5.54
CA GLU A 187 6.85 8.49 -4.21
C GLU A 187 5.78 9.11 -3.29
N LEU A 188 5.20 8.30 -2.42
CA LEU A 188 4.25 8.71 -1.38
C LEU A 188 4.75 8.23 -0.01
N ARG A 189 4.96 9.16 0.93
CA ARG A 189 5.41 8.85 2.30
C ARG A 189 4.31 9.13 3.31
N GLY A 190 4.20 8.29 4.34
CA GLY A 190 3.15 8.45 5.34
C GLY A 190 1.74 8.12 4.82
N LEU A 191 1.63 7.30 3.76
CA LEU A 191 0.36 7.06 3.08
C LEU A 191 -0.69 6.47 4.03
N GLN A 192 -1.88 7.06 4.05
CA GLN A 192 -3.03 6.61 4.84
C GLN A 192 -4.32 6.70 4.03
N ILE A 193 -5.04 5.59 3.91
CA ILE A 193 -6.32 5.51 3.20
C ILE A 193 -7.46 5.86 4.17
N VAL A 194 -7.96 7.08 4.08
CA VAL A 194 -9.02 7.62 4.94
C VAL A 194 -10.43 7.33 4.40
N ASN A 195 -10.56 6.97 3.11
CA ASN A 195 -11.78 6.45 2.49
C ASN A 195 -11.42 5.42 1.40
N GLY A 196 -12.28 4.43 1.17
CA GLY A 196 -12.06 3.37 0.19
C GLY A 196 -11.52 2.06 0.76
N GLY A 197 -11.68 1.83 2.07
CA GLY A 197 -11.24 0.59 2.73
C GLY A 197 -11.89 -0.68 2.16
N GLN A 198 -13.17 -0.63 1.77
CA GLN A 198 -13.86 -1.75 1.11
C GLN A 198 -13.33 -2.01 -0.31
N THR A 199 -13.11 -0.96 -1.11
CA THR A 199 -12.44 -1.05 -2.42
C THR A 199 -11.08 -1.73 -2.27
N THR A 200 -10.24 -1.22 -1.37
CA THR A 200 -8.89 -1.73 -1.09
C THR A 200 -8.91 -3.20 -0.68
N ALA A 201 -9.75 -3.56 0.30
CA ALA A 201 -9.86 -4.94 0.78
C ALA A 201 -10.44 -5.90 -0.28
N SER A 202 -11.35 -5.44 -1.12
CA SER A 202 -11.97 -6.28 -2.16
C SER A 202 -10.97 -6.61 -3.26
N LEU A 203 -10.14 -5.63 -3.68
CA LEU A 203 -9.06 -5.84 -4.64
C LEU A 203 -7.98 -6.76 -4.09
N HIS A 204 -7.61 -6.58 -2.82
CA HIS A 204 -6.67 -7.48 -2.13
C HIS A 204 -7.18 -8.91 -2.07
N ARG A 205 -8.44 -9.10 -1.64
CA ARG A 205 -9.06 -10.41 -1.60
C ARG A 205 -9.13 -11.05 -2.98
N ALA A 206 -9.59 -10.31 -4.00
CA ALA A 206 -9.69 -10.81 -5.37
C ALA A 206 -8.34 -11.33 -5.88
N ARG A 207 -7.25 -10.57 -5.66
CA ARG A 207 -5.92 -11.00 -6.08
C ARG A 207 -5.36 -12.14 -5.23
N VAL A 208 -5.35 -11.99 -3.91
CA VAL A 208 -4.60 -12.88 -3.00
C VAL A 208 -5.37 -14.16 -2.66
N LYS A 209 -6.69 -14.07 -2.45
CA LYS A 209 -7.50 -15.25 -2.05
C LYS A 209 -8.14 -15.95 -3.23
N GLU A 210 -8.44 -15.21 -4.30
CA GLU A 210 -9.19 -15.73 -5.45
C GLU A 210 -8.33 -15.83 -6.71
N SER A 211 -7.05 -15.40 -6.65
CA SER A 211 -6.11 -15.43 -7.78
C SER A 211 -6.62 -14.72 -9.04
N ILE A 212 -7.49 -13.73 -8.87
CA ILE A 212 -8.03 -12.92 -9.96
C ILE A 212 -7.00 -11.87 -10.35
N ARG A 213 -6.66 -11.82 -11.65
CA ARG A 213 -5.83 -10.74 -12.19
C ARG A 213 -6.61 -9.44 -12.21
N LEU A 214 -5.96 -8.34 -11.82
CA LEU A 214 -6.56 -7.00 -11.77
C LEU A 214 -6.22 -6.16 -13.02
N ASP A 215 -5.92 -6.83 -14.13
CA ASP A 215 -5.65 -6.20 -15.43
C ASP A 215 -6.86 -5.36 -15.86
N GLY A 216 -6.63 -4.08 -16.19
CA GLY A 216 -7.69 -3.15 -16.61
C GLY A 216 -8.56 -2.59 -15.49
N VAL A 217 -8.28 -2.91 -14.22
CA VAL A 217 -8.93 -2.28 -13.06
C VAL A 217 -8.21 -0.98 -12.74
N GLU A 218 -8.91 0.14 -12.87
CA GLU A 218 -8.40 1.48 -12.59
C GLU A 218 -9.23 2.17 -11.52
N ILE A 219 -8.57 2.93 -10.63
CA ILE A 219 -9.19 3.50 -9.44
C ILE A 219 -8.95 5.00 -9.40
N PRO A 220 -10.00 5.83 -9.25
CA PRO A 220 -9.78 7.25 -9.03
C PRO A 220 -9.21 7.46 -7.62
N VAL A 221 -8.16 8.27 -7.50
CA VAL A 221 -7.47 8.52 -6.23
C VAL A 221 -7.38 10.02 -5.99
N LYS A 222 -7.76 10.43 -4.78
CA LYS A 222 -7.51 11.77 -4.25
C LYS A 222 -6.52 11.71 -3.11
N ILE A 223 -5.35 12.29 -3.29
CA ILE A 223 -4.27 12.34 -2.30
C ILE A 223 -4.20 13.75 -1.74
N ILE A 224 -4.20 13.87 -0.42
CA ILE A 224 -4.10 15.14 0.30
C ILE A 224 -2.75 15.20 1.01
N HIS A 225 -1.93 16.19 0.67
CA HIS A 225 -0.67 16.50 1.32
C HIS A 225 -0.85 17.77 2.16
N VAL A 226 -0.68 17.67 3.48
CA VAL A 226 -0.90 18.82 4.37
C VAL A 226 0.38 19.64 4.45
N THR A 227 0.35 20.85 3.89
CA THR A 227 1.52 21.72 3.82
C THR A 227 1.63 22.69 4.98
N ASN A 228 0.49 23.15 5.53
CA ASN A 228 0.44 24.08 6.64
C ASN A 228 -0.77 23.79 7.54
N GLY A 229 -0.55 23.20 8.72
CA GLY A 229 -1.60 22.98 9.72
C GLY A 229 -1.38 21.72 10.56
N ASP A 230 -2.28 21.49 11.52
CA ASP A 230 -2.34 20.23 12.27
C ASP A 230 -2.87 19.12 11.34
N LEU A 231 -1.92 18.32 10.85
CA LEU A 231 -2.16 17.15 10.01
C LEU A 231 -3.13 16.16 10.66
N GLY A 232 -3.09 15.98 11.99
CA GLY A 232 -4.04 15.13 12.72
C GLY A 232 -5.47 15.67 12.65
N ALA A 233 -5.65 16.98 12.85
CA ALA A 233 -6.95 17.65 12.76
C ALA A 233 -7.51 17.65 11.32
N MET A 234 -6.65 17.87 10.33
CA MET A 234 -7.02 17.83 8.91
C MET A 234 -7.43 16.42 8.49
N VAL A 235 -6.61 15.40 8.78
CA VAL A 235 -6.93 13.99 8.49
C VAL A 235 -8.26 13.59 9.14
N SER A 236 -8.48 14.00 10.38
CA SER A 236 -9.74 13.76 11.09
C SER A 236 -10.92 14.42 10.38
N SER A 237 -10.76 15.65 9.88
CA SER A 237 -11.80 16.40 9.18
C SER A 237 -12.10 15.81 7.79
N VAL A 238 -11.07 15.46 7.02
CA VAL A 238 -11.22 14.79 5.71
C VAL A 238 -11.91 13.44 5.90
N SER A 239 -11.49 12.66 6.90
CA SER A 239 -12.15 11.41 7.28
C SER A 239 -13.63 11.61 7.59
N ARG A 240 -13.99 12.64 8.39
CA ARG A 240 -15.40 12.95 8.71
C ARG A 240 -16.20 13.37 7.48
N ALA A 241 -15.68 14.28 6.66
CA ALA A 241 -16.38 14.78 5.47
C ALA A 241 -16.61 13.65 4.44
N ALA A 242 -15.60 12.81 4.23
CA ALA A 242 -15.70 11.67 3.33
C ALA A 242 -16.71 10.61 3.84
N ARG A 243 -16.92 10.49 5.16
CA ARG A 243 -17.98 9.63 5.74
C ARG A 243 -19.38 10.15 5.41
N ALA A 244 -19.63 11.44 5.60
CA ALA A 244 -20.94 12.04 5.35
C ALA A 244 -21.41 11.82 3.90
N MET A 245 -20.49 11.99 2.94
CA MET A 245 -20.79 11.78 1.52
C MET A 245 -21.11 10.31 1.19
N ALA A 246 -20.51 9.35 1.90
CA ALA A 246 -20.75 7.92 1.68
C ALA A 246 -22.05 7.40 2.34
N GLU A 247 -22.66 8.16 3.24
CA GLU A 247 -23.90 7.79 3.94
C GLU A 247 -25.13 8.52 3.41
N SER A 248 -24.93 9.47 2.51
CA SER A 248 -25.99 10.29 1.89
C SER A 248 -26.48 9.75 0.53
N GLY A 249 -25.96 8.60 0.09
CA GLY A 249 -26.24 7.99 -1.21
C GLY A 249 -26.81 6.58 -1.08
#